data_AF-A0A9I9DLV4-F1
#
_entry.id   AF-A0A9I9DLV4-F1
#
_cell.length_a   1.000
_cell.length_b   1.000
_cell.length_c   1.000
_cell.angle_alpha   90.00
_cell.angle_beta   90.00
_cell.angle_gamma   90.00
#
_symmetry.space_group_name_H-M   'P 1'
#
loop_
_entity.id
_entity.type
_entity.pdbx_description
1 polymer ?
#
loop_
_entity_poly.entity_id
_entity_poly.type
_entity_poly.pdbx_seq_one_letter_code
_entity_poly.pdbx_strand_id
1 'polypeptide(L)'
;MASSDTERREEEEAPAAEDEDTGAQVAPIVKLEAVNVTTGEEDEDAILDLKSKLYRFDKDGNQWKERGAGTVKFLKHKETGRVRLVMRQSKTLKICANHLVLPSMTVQEHVGNEKSCVWHATDFADGELKDELFCIRFPSIDNCKTLTEKNVPRSHLVPKVDSLLTGLINFPHLDCKTFMETFQEVAESQKKKVENKDASAAAGLLEKLSVEDEKKAEDKSEDKAEDTPVKSKEEDKPEGEAGKSDAEKKD
;
A
#
# COMPACT_ATOMS: atom_id res chain seq x y z
N MET A 1 -58.30 39.23 28.77
CA MET A 1 -58.09 38.13 29.73
C MET A 1 -58.79 36.91 29.16
N ALA A 2 -58.03 35.90 28.75
CA ALA A 2 -58.58 34.67 28.21
C ALA A 2 -57.71 33.50 28.69
N SER A 3 -58.38 32.63 29.43
CA SER A 3 -58.19 31.20 29.67
C SER A 3 -56.78 30.61 29.81
N SER A 4 -56.51 30.18 31.04
CA SER A 4 -55.71 29.01 31.36
C SER A 4 -56.28 27.74 30.71
N ASP A 5 -55.48 27.03 29.91
CA ASP A 5 -55.59 25.58 29.78
C ASP A 5 -54.20 25.00 29.50
N THR A 6 -53.84 24.02 30.32
CA THR A 6 -52.55 23.34 30.37
C THR A 6 -52.77 21.97 29.74
N GLU A 7 -52.48 21.83 28.45
CA GLU A 7 -52.43 20.50 27.83
C GLU A 7 -50.98 20.10 27.64
N ARG A 8 -50.50 19.45 28.70
CA ARG A 8 -49.28 18.67 28.80
C ARG A 8 -49.39 17.53 27.79
N ARG A 9 -48.70 17.66 26.65
CA ARG A 9 -48.58 16.58 25.66
C ARG A 9 -47.82 15.44 26.33
N GLU A 10 -48.56 14.40 26.72
CA GLU A 10 -48.00 13.15 27.23
C GLU A 10 -47.13 12.54 26.12
N GLU A 11 -45.84 12.42 26.40
CA GLU A 11 -44.95 11.49 25.71
C GLU A 11 -45.51 10.09 25.94
N GLU A 12 -46.11 9.51 24.89
CA GLU A 12 -46.35 8.08 24.82
C GLU A 12 -44.98 7.40 24.72
N GLU A 13 -44.40 7.14 25.89
CA GLU A 13 -43.23 6.29 26.07
C GLU A 13 -43.61 4.90 25.55
N ALA A 14 -43.21 4.62 24.31
CA ALA A 14 -43.30 3.28 23.74
C ALA A 14 -42.63 2.32 24.73
N PRO A 15 -43.31 1.24 25.17
CA PRO A 15 -42.73 0.33 26.14
C PRO A 15 -41.42 -0.18 25.57
N ALA A 16 -40.33 0.06 26.30
CA ALA A 16 -39.07 -0.60 26.06
C ALA A 16 -39.39 -2.09 25.98
N ALA A 17 -39.18 -2.68 24.80
CA ALA A 17 -39.21 -4.11 24.67
C ALA A 17 -38.12 -4.62 25.61
N GLU A 18 -38.55 -5.04 26.80
CA GLU A 18 -37.70 -5.82 27.69
C GLU A 18 -37.34 -7.04 26.86
N ASP A 19 -36.07 -7.14 26.45
CA ASP A 19 -35.54 -8.33 25.82
C ASP A 19 -35.80 -9.48 26.80
N GLU A 20 -36.92 -10.21 26.61
CA GLU A 20 -37.23 -11.42 27.33
C GLU A 20 -36.08 -12.40 27.05
N ASP A 21 -35.12 -12.44 27.98
CA ASP A 21 -34.07 -13.44 27.99
C ASP A 21 -34.73 -14.80 28.17
N THR A 22 -35.01 -15.45 27.04
CA THR A 22 -35.70 -16.74 26.95
C THR A 22 -35.02 -17.89 27.70
N GLY A 23 -33.88 -17.65 28.38
CA GLY A 23 -33.18 -18.63 29.21
C GLY A 23 -32.66 -19.83 28.41
N ALA A 24 -32.69 -19.74 27.08
CA ALA A 24 -32.31 -20.81 26.19
C ALA A 24 -30.79 -21.00 26.23
N GLN A 25 -30.35 -22.10 26.83
CA GLN A 25 -28.93 -22.45 26.86
C GLN A 25 -28.51 -23.01 25.51
N VAL A 26 -27.92 -22.15 24.67
CA VAL A 26 -27.37 -22.56 23.38
C VAL A 26 -26.03 -23.25 23.60
N ALA A 27 -26.01 -24.58 23.40
CA ALA A 27 -24.77 -25.34 23.43
C ALA A 27 -23.85 -24.90 22.28
N PRO A 28 -22.54 -24.68 22.50
CA PRO A 28 -21.62 -24.29 21.45
C PRO A 28 -21.57 -25.33 20.33
N ILE A 29 -21.96 -24.95 19.12
CA ILE A 29 -21.97 -25.84 17.94
C ILE A 29 -20.53 -26.26 17.58
N VAL A 30 -19.56 -25.37 17.81
CA VAL A 30 -18.13 -25.61 17.53
C VAL A 30 -17.29 -25.06 18.68
N LYS A 31 -16.33 -25.85 19.15
CA LYS A 31 -15.28 -25.41 20.05
C LYS A 31 -14.06 -25.02 19.23
N LEU A 32 -13.73 -23.72 19.22
CA LEU A 32 -12.55 -23.21 18.53
C LEU A 32 -11.36 -23.19 19.48
N GLU A 33 -10.22 -23.66 19.01
CA GLU A 33 -8.95 -23.52 19.72
C GLU A 33 -8.33 -22.16 19.41
N ALA A 34 -7.66 -21.58 20.41
CA ALA A 34 -6.96 -20.32 20.22
C ALA A 34 -5.75 -20.54 19.31
N VAL A 35 -5.79 -19.96 18.11
CA VAL A 35 -4.68 -19.99 17.16
C VAL A 35 -3.87 -18.71 17.30
N ASN A 36 -2.55 -18.83 17.39
CA ASN A 36 -1.67 -17.67 17.38
C ASN A 36 -1.59 -17.11 15.95
N VAL A 37 -2.07 -15.89 15.74
CA VAL A 37 -2.10 -15.24 14.43
C VAL A 37 -0.94 -14.24 14.33
N THR A 38 -0.09 -14.43 13.33
CA THR A 38 0.98 -13.48 13.01
C THR A 38 0.44 -12.34 12.14
N THR A 39 0.91 -11.13 12.37
CA THR A 39 0.46 -9.93 11.62
C THR A 39 1.04 -9.83 10.21
N GLY A 40 2.19 -10.48 9.99
CA GLY A 40 3.01 -10.31 8.78
C GLY A 40 3.76 -8.98 8.72
N GLU A 41 3.89 -8.27 9.86
CA GLU A 41 4.56 -6.97 10.01
C GLU A 41 5.77 -7.05 10.98
N GLU A 42 6.19 -8.26 11.40
CA GLU A 42 7.22 -8.46 12.43
C GLU A 42 8.64 -8.04 12.00
N ASP A 43 8.92 -8.12 10.70
CA ASP A 43 10.22 -7.78 10.09
C ASP A 43 10.30 -6.32 9.63
N GLU A 44 9.36 -5.49 10.07
CA GLU A 44 9.25 -4.10 9.64
C GLU A 44 9.20 -3.13 10.81
N ASP A 45 9.77 -1.95 10.61
CA ASP A 45 9.73 -0.85 11.57
C ASP A 45 8.73 0.22 11.10
N ALA A 46 7.86 0.67 12.02
CA ALA A 46 6.93 1.75 11.75
C ALA A 46 7.65 3.11 11.75
N ILE A 47 7.63 3.79 10.61
CA ILE A 47 8.16 5.16 10.44
C ILE A 47 7.10 6.19 10.84
N LEU A 48 5.84 5.91 10.47
CA LEU A 48 4.69 6.78 10.67
C LEU A 48 3.52 5.93 11.13
N ASP A 49 2.71 6.49 12.03
CA ASP A 49 1.48 5.90 12.56
C ASP A 49 0.50 7.04 12.82
N LEU A 50 -0.53 7.16 11.98
CA LEU A 50 -1.53 8.23 12.05
C LEU A 50 -2.94 7.67 11.96
N LYS A 51 -3.86 8.26 12.73
CA LYS A 51 -5.30 7.97 12.57
C LYS A 51 -5.86 8.73 11.38
N SER A 52 -6.63 8.04 10.56
CA SER A 52 -7.12 8.57 9.30
C SER A 52 -8.37 7.86 8.81
N LYS A 53 -8.98 8.46 7.80
CA LYS A 53 -10.05 7.85 7.00
C LYS A 53 -9.63 7.83 5.54
N LEU A 54 -9.72 6.66 4.92
CA LEU A 54 -9.34 6.40 3.55
C LEU A 54 -10.57 6.26 2.66
N TYR A 55 -10.48 6.87 1.49
CA TYR A 55 -11.45 6.81 0.43
C TYR A 55 -10.77 6.29 -0.85
N ARG A 56 -11.54 5.56 -1.65
CA ARG A 56 -11.18 5.13 -3.00
C ARG A 56 -12.07 5.87 -4.00
N PHE A 57 -11.50 6.34 -5.09
CA PHE A 57 -12.26 6.87 -6.20
C PHE A 57 -12.90 5.73 -7.00
N ASP A 58 -14.22 5.76 -7.13
CA ASP A 58 -14.98 4.88 -8.01
C ASP A 58 -15.08 5.52 -9.39
N LYS A 59 -14.42 4.91 -10.39
CA LYS A 59 -14.35 5.44 -11.76
C LYS A 59 -15.72 5.38 -12.46
N ASP A 60 -16.48 4.31 -12.21
CA ASP A 60 -17.79 4.10 -12.86
C ASP A 60 -18.83 5.07 -12.32
N GLY A 61 -18.83 5.30 -11.00
CA GLY A 61 -19.71 6.26 -10.33
C GLY A 61 -19.20 7.70 -10.30
N ASN A 62 -17.97 7.95 -10.78
CA ASN A 62 -17.27 9.23 -10.68
C ASN A 62 -17.37 9.86 -9.28
N GLN A 63 -17.17 9.06 -8.24
CA GLN A 63 -17.41 9.47 -6.85
C GLN A 63 -16.40 8.86 -5.88
N TRP A 64 -16.17 9.53 -4.75
CA TRP A 64 -15.38 8.97 -3.65
C TRP A 64 -16.23 8.01 -2.82
N LYS A 65 -15.71 6.82 -2.55
CA LYS A 65 -16.31 5.82 -1.63
C LYS A 65 -15.39 5.59 -0.44
N GLU A 66 -15.95 5.53 0.76
CA GLU A 66 -15.18 5.20 1.96
C GLU A 66 -14.64 3.77 1.86
N ARG A 67 -13.33 3.60 2.06
CA ARG A 67 -12.64 2.31 2.01
C ARG A 67 -12.31 1.78 3.41
N GLY A 68 -12.00 2.68 4.34
CA GLY A 68 -11.77 2.30 5.74
C GLY A 68 -11.44 3.48 6.64
N ALA A 69 -11.76 3.34 7.91
CA ALA A 69 -11.35 4.26 8.97
C ALA A 69 -10.49 3.52 9.99
N GLY A 70 -9.30 4.04 10.26
CA GLY A 70 -8.37 3.41 11.19
C GLY A 70 -7.00 4.04 11.20
N THR A 71 -5.97 3.23 11.33
CA THR A 71 -4.58 3.70 11.45
C THR A 71 -3.81 3.36 10.18
N VAL A 72 -3.22 4.39 9.56
CA VAL A 72 -2.27 4.26 8.46
C VAL A 72 -0.86 4.22 9.00
N LYS A 73 -0.03 3.32 8.47
CA LYS A 73 1.37 3.18 8.81
C LYS A 73 2.25 3.15 7.56
N PHE A 74 3.44 3.72 7.68
CA PHE A 74 4.56 3.38 6.80
C PHE A 74 5.47 2.39 7.50
N LEU A 75 5.64 1.22 6.89
CA LEU A 75 6.41 0.12 7.43
C LEU A 75 7.66 -0.08 6.56
N LYS A 76 8.83 -0.03 7.17
CA LYS A 76 10.12 -0.24 6.52
C LYS A 76 10.67 -1.61 6.88
N HIS A 77 10.89 -2.45 5.87
CA HIS A 77 11.48 -3.76 6.06
C HIS A 77 12.92 -3.67 6.58
N LYS A 78 13.26 -4.42 7.63
CA LYS A 78 14.57 -4.34 8.30
C LYS A 78 15.74 -4.69 7.38
N GLU A 79 15.61 -5.76 6.59
CA GLU A 79 16.67 -6.21 5.68
C GLU A 79 16.71 -5.46 4.34
N THR A 80 15.61 -5.48 3.58
CA THR A 80 15.57 -4.86 2.25
C THR A 80 15.50 -3.32 2.33
N GLY A 81 14.96 -2.78 3.42
CA GLY A 81 14.66 -1.36 3.61
C GLY A 81 13.71 -0.78 2.57
N ARG A 82 12.89 -1.63 1.94
CA ARG A 82 11.71 -1.22 1.17
C ARG A 82 10.64 -0.72 2.14
N VAL A 83 9.83 0.22 1.70
CA VAL A 83 8.76 0.79 2.52
C VAL A 83 7.42 0.54 1.85
N ARG A 84 6.44 0.11 2.65
CA ARG A 84 5.04 -0.03 2.24
C ARG A 84 4.13 0.81 3.11
N LEU A 85 3.02 1.26 2.52
CA LEU A 85 1.88 1.80 3.24
C LEU A 85 0.96 0.64 3.60
N VAL A 86 0.61 0.52 4.88
CA VAL A 86 -0.41 -0.41 5.36
C VAL A 86 -1.43 0.37 6.18
N MET A 87 -2.72 0.12 5.93
CA MET A 87 -3.80 0.68 6.74
C MET A 87 -4.78 -0.41 7.15
N ARG A 88 -5.13 -0.42 8.44
CA ARG A 88 -6.12 -1.35 9.00
C ARG A 88 -7.29 -0.60 9.63
N GLN A 89 -8.48 -1.15 9.48
CA GLN A 89 -9.70 -0.63 10.09
C GLN A 89 -9.69 -0.87 11.62
N SER A 90 -10.07 0.12 12.42
CA SER A 90 -9.91 0.03 13.90
C SER A 90 -10.68 -1.11 14.57
N LYS A 91 -11.85 -1.50 14.06
CA LYS A 91 -12.71 -2.52 14.70
C LYS A 91 -12.48 -3.92 14.15
N THR A 92 -12.40 -4.02 12.82
CA THR A 92 -12.33 -5.32 12.13
C THR A 92 -10.90 -5.78 11.89
N LEU A 93 -9.92 -4.88 12.04
CA LEU A 93 -8.50 -5.09 11.72
C LEU A 93 -8.22 -5.53 10.28
N LYS A 94 -9.24 -5.46 9.41
CA LYS A 94 -9.13 -5.71 7.98
C LYS A 94 -8.23 -4.68 7.35
N ILE A 95 -7.36 -5.16 6.46
CA ILE A 95 -6.50 -4.31 5.63
C ILE A 95 -7.39 -3.57 4.65
N CYS A 96 -7.21 -2.25 4.54
CA CYS A 96 -7.93 -1.40 3.59
C CYS A 96 -7.02 -0.62 2.64
N ALA A 97 -5.71 -0.66 2.88
CA ALA A 97 -4.65 -0.33 1.92
C ALA A 97 -3.39 -1.14 2.25
N ASN A 98 -2.70 -1.63 1.23
CA ASN A 98 -1.43 -2.33 1.31
C ASN A 98 -0.70 -2.21 -0.03
N HIS A 99 0.26 -1.30 -0.13
CA HIS A 99 1.08 -1.10 -1.33
C HIS A 99 2.47 -0.61 -1.00
N LEU A 100 3.42 -0.91 -1.89
CA LEU A 100 4.77 -0.34 -1.81
C LEU A 100 4.74 1.15 -2.14
N VAL A 101 5.55 1.93 -1.44
CA VAL A 101 5.80 3.33 -1.81
C VAL A 101 6.90 3.34 -2.86
N LEU A 102 6.54 3.70 -4.09
CA LEU A 102 7.45 3.72 -5.25
C LEU A 102 7.97 5.13 -5.52
N PRO A 103 9.19 5.28 -6.06
CA PRO A 103 9.76 6.58 -6.42
C PRO A 103 8.93 7.41 -7.41
N SER A 104 8.12 6.74 -8.24
CA SER A 104 7.28 7.38 -9.26
C SER A 104 5.94 7.87 -8.72
N MET A 105 5.59 7.55 -7.47
CA MET A 105 4.33 7.97 -6.87
C MET A 105 4.40 9.42 -6.43
N THR A 106 3.31 10.15 -6.65
CA THR A 106 3.16 11.54 -6.23
C THR A 106 1.93 11.65 -5.33
N VAL A 107 2.10 12.36 -4.22
CA VAL A 107 1.03 12.72 -3.31
C VAL A 107 0.71 14.19 -3.48
N GLN A 108 -0.57 14.54 -3.53
CA GLN A 108 -1.06 15.90 -3.77
C GLN A 108 -2.10 16.28 -2.73
N GLU A 109 -2.17 17.55 -2.36
CA GLU A 109 -3.27 18.05 -1.55
C GLU A 109 -4.60 17.90 -2.30
N HIS A 110 -5.65 17.52 -1.57
CA HIS A 110 -6.98 17.45 -2.16
C HIS A 110 -7.51 18.88 -2.35
N VAL A 111 -7.94 19.21 -3.57
CA VAL A 111 -8.51 20.53 -3.87
C VAL A 111 -9.73 20.79 -2.98
N GLY A 112 -9.70 21.92 -2.27
CA GLY A 112 -10.78 22.32 -1.35
C GLY A 112 -10.82 21.57 -0.02
N ASN A 113 -9.83 20.72 0.29
CA ASN A 113 -9.71 20.10 1.61
C ASN A 113 -8.25 19.93 2.02
N GLU A 114 -7.73 20.91 2.77
CA GLU A 114 -6.36 20.90 3.28
C GLU A 114 -6.05 19.63 4.08
N LYS A 115 -6.99 19.12 4.89
CA LYS A 115 -6.77 17.93 5.74
C LYS A 115 -6.75 16.61 4.97
N SER A 116 -6.84 16.66 3.66
CA SER A 116 -6.86 15.48 2.81
C SER A 116 -5.82 15.56 1.71
N CYS A 117 -5.25 14.42 1.35
CA CYS A 117 -4.35 14.29 0.22
C CYS A 117 -4.72 13.08 -0.62
N VAL A 118 -4.28 13.09 -1.88
CA VAL A 118 -4.61 12.12 -2.92
C VAL A 118 -3.35 11.57 -3.57
N TRP A 119 -3.40 10.29 -3.95
CA TRP A 119 -2.32 9.63 -4.69
C TRP A 119 -2.85 8.40 -5.45
N HIS A 120 -2.08 7.95 -6.44
CA HIS A 120 -2.35 6.70 -7.17
C HIS A 120 -1.45 5.58 -6.66
N ALA A 121 -1.98 4.37 -6.53
CA ALA A 121 -1.20 3.20 -6.13
C ALA A 121 -1.74 1.89 -6.71
N THR A 122 -0.84 0.94 -6.97
CA THR A 122 -1.19 -0.46 -7.22
C THR A 122 -1.27 -1.19 -5.88
N ASP A 123 -2.50 -1.42 -5.40
CA ASP A 123 -2.83 -1.87 -4.04
C ASP A 123 -3.21 -3.35 -3.98
N PHE A 124 -2.87 -4.01 -2.86
CA PHE A 124 -3.10 -5.43 -2.62
C PHE A 124 -3.98 -5.71 -1.38
N ALA A 125 -4.79 -4.75 -0.91
CA ALA A 125 -5.60 -4.94 0.29
C ALA A 125 -6.66 -6.06 0.16
N ASP A 126 -7.14 -6.32 -1.05
CA ASP A 126 -8.19 -7.33 -1.31
C ASP A 126 -7.62 -8.71 -1.73
N GLY A 127 -6.29 -8.90 -1.69
CA GLY A 127 -5.64 -10.15 -2.12
C GLY A 127 -5.33 -10.23 -3.62
N GLU A 128 -5.54 -9.14 -4.34
CA GLU A 128 -5.27 -8.98 -5.78
C GLU A 128 -4.74 -7.56 -6.04
N LEU A 129 -3.85 -7.40 -7.03
CA LEU A 129 -3.26 -6.11 -7.38
C LEU A 129 -4.27 -5.27 -8.17
N LYS A 130 -4.61 -4.08 -7.67
CA LYS A 130 -5.57 -3.15 -8.28
C LYS A 130 -5.01 -1.73 -8.30
N ASP A 131 -5.12 -1.06 -9.45
CA ASP A 131 -4.76 0.35 -9.55
C ASP A 131 -5.89 1.23 -8.99
N GLU A 132 -5.62 1.84 -7.85
CA GLU A 132 -6.57 2.66 -7.12
C GLU A 132 -6.10 4.12 -7.03
N LEU A 133 -7.06 5.04 -7.07
CA LEU A 133 -6.87 6.44 -6.70
C LEU A 133 -7.41 6.63 -5.29
N PHE A 134 -6.50 6.94 -4.37
CA PHE A 134 -6.81 7.11 -2.96
C PHE A 134 -6.96 8.58 -2.60
N CYS A 135 -7.82 8.83 -1.61
CA CYS A 135 -7.87 10.07 -0.86
C CYS A 135 -7.87 9.71 0.62
N ILE A 136 -6.95 10.26 1.40
CA ILE A 136 -6.90 10.06 2.85
C ILE A 136 -7.21 11.38 3.53
N ARG A 137 -8.02 11.33 4.58
CA ARG A 137 -8.39 12.48 5.39
C ARG A 137 -7.94 12.28 6.82
N PHE A 138 -7.32 13.31 7.37
CA PHE A 138 -6.90 13.36 8.75
C PHE A 138 -7.86 14.26 9.55
N PRO A 139 -8.23 13.90 10.78
CA PRO A 139 -9.10 14.74 11.61
C PRO A 139 -8.40 16.03 12.10
N SER A 140 -7.07 16.01 12.34
CA SER A 140 -6.27 16.94 13.18
C SER A 140 -6.73 16.92 14.65
N ILE A 141 -5.93 16.91 15.73
CA ILE A 141 -4.51 17.11 16.03
C ILE A 141 -4.12 16.05 17.11
N ASP A 142 -2.81 15.82 17.31
CA ASP A 142 -2.14 15.28 18.53
C ASP A 142 -1.67 13.82 18.55
N ASN A 143 -1.60 13.08 17.44
CA ASN A 143 -1.02 11.73 17.48
C ASN A 143 -0.02 11.47 16.37
N CYS A 144 1.04 12.29 16.29
CA CYS A 144 2.26 11.87 15.64
C CYS A 144 3.19 11.28 16.70
N LYS A 145 3.07 9.97 16.97
CA LYS A 145 4.15 9.23 17.64
C LYS A 145 5.25 9.02 16.60
N THR A 146 6.02 10.06 16.29
CA THR A 146 7.26 9.90 15.53
C THR A 146 8.18 8.97 16.32
N LEU A 147 8.26 7.71 15.91
CA LEU A 147 9.03 6.66 16.59
C LEU A 147 10.55 6.75 16.33
N THR A 148 11.02 7.88 15.79
CA THR A 148 12.42 8.11 15.42
C THR A 148 13.40 8.15 16.60
N GLU A 149 12.92 8.24 17.86
CA GLU A 149 13.82 8.25 19.02
C GLU A 149 14.27 6.88 19.54
N LYS A 150 13.69 5.75 19.08
CA LYS A 150 13.97 4.45 19.73
C LYS A 150 15.09 3.59 19.13
N ASN A 151 15.71 3.96 18.00
CA ASN A 151 16.64 3.05 17.30
C ASN A 151 17.96 3.67 16.77
N VAL A 152 18.53 4.69 17.43
CA VAL A 152 19.91 5.13 17.11
C VAL A 152 20.77 5.15 18.39
N PRO A 153 21.86 4.37 18.47
CA PRO A 153 22.82 4.50 19.55
C PRO A 153 23.45 5.90 19.51
N ARG A 154 23.37 6.61 20.64
CA ARG A 154 23.67 8.04 20.85
C ARG A 154 25.14 8.45 20.64
N SER A 155 25.98 7.66 19.97
CA SER A 155 27.43 7.90 19.90
C SER A 155 27.91 8.72 18.71
N HIS A 156 27.06 9.12 17.74
CA HIS A 156 27.53 9.74 16.49
C HIS A 156 26.72 10.95 15.96
N LEU A 157 26.01 11.70 16.79
CA LEU A 157 25.32 12.92 16.33
C LEU A 157 26.10 14.20 16.66
N VAL A 158 26.44 14.94 15.60
CA VAL A 158 26.97 16.30 15.63
C VAL A 158 25.89 17.24 16.19
N PRO A 159 26.22 18.14 17.15
CA PRO A 159 25.21 18.97 17.80
C PRO A 159 24.95 20.24 16.97
N LYS A 160 23.96 20.23 16.08
CA LYS A 160 23.46 21.48 15.49
C LYS A 160 22.04 21.45 14.91
N VAL A 161 21.06 20.83 15.58
CA VAL A 161 19.63 21.03 15.23
C VAL A 161 18.67 21.00 16.44
N ASP A 162 19.09 21.40 17.65
CA ASP A 162 18.22 21.30 18.85
C ASP A 162 17.62 22.63 19.35
N SER A 163 17.40 23.63 18.49
CA SER A 163 16.89 24.95 18.92
C SER A 163 15.53 25.36 18.33
N LEU A 164 14.94 24.56 17.43
CA LEU A 164 13.64 24.92 16.80
C LEU A 164 12.49 23.95 17.11
N LEU A 165 12.76 22.83 17.80
CA LEU A 165 11.75 21.79 18.01
C LEU A 165 10.78 22.08 19.18
N THR A 166 11.07 23.06 20.03
CA THR A 166 10.21 23.43 21.18
C THR A 166 9.23 24.57 20.91
N GLY A 167 9.07 25.00 19.64
CA GLY A 167 8.32 26.21 19.27
C GLY A 167 7.06 26.04 18.40
N LEU A 168 6.58 24.82 18.12
CA LEU A 168 5.35 24.60 17.34
C LEU A 168 4.45 23.54 18.00
N ILE A 169 3.74 23.94 19.05
CA ILE A 169 2.60 23.17 19.56
C ILE A 169 1.34 23.93 19.12
N ASN A 170 0.45 23.24 18.41
CA ASN A 170 -0.85 23.68 17.86
C ASN A 170 -0.88 24.29 16.44
N PHE A 171 -0.62 23.45 15.43
CA PHE A 171 -1.13 23.69 14.07
C PHE A 171 -2.20 22.62 13.70
N PRO A 172 -3.44 23.01 13.36
CA PRO A 172 -4.57 22.12 13.06
C PRO A 172 -4.48 21.32 11.74
N HIS A 173 -3.27 21.20 11.19
CA HIS A 173 -3.03 20.57 9.88
C HIS A 173 -1.80 19.63 9.88
N LEU A 174 -1.15 19.45 11.03
CA LEU A 174 0.15 18.76 11.11
C LEU A 174 0.14 17.37 10.45
N ASP A 175 -0.90 16.56 10.69
CA ASP A 175 -0.93 15.16 10.22
C ASP A 175 -0.92 15.00 8.69
N CYS A 176 -1.65 15.86 7.95
CA CYS A 176 -1.69 15.78 6.49
C CYS A 176 -0.35 16.17 5.89
N LYS A 177 0.23 17.28 6.38
CA LYS A 177 1.54 17.76 5.95
C LYS A 177 2.63 16.75 6.28
N THR A 178 2.68 16.24 7.51
CA THR A 178 3.64 15.22 7.95
C THR A 178 3.50 13.94 7.13
N PHE A 179 2.27 13.51 6.82
CA PHE A 179 2.06 12.35 5.95
C PHE A 179 2.64 12.58 4.55
N MET A 180 2.34 13.72 3.92
CA MET A 180 2.84 14.04 2.57
C MET A 180 4.37 14.16 2.54
N GLU A 181 4.96 14.83 3.52
CA GLU A 181 6.42 14.96 3.66
C GLU A 181 7.08 13.58 3.84
N THR A 182 6.55 12.74 4.72
CA THR A 182 7.07 11.39 4.94
C THR A 182 6.90 10.52 3.69
N PHE A 183 5.77 10.63 3.00
CA PHE A 183 5.53 9.91 1.75
C PHE A 183 6.58 10.28 0.70
N GLN A 184 6.82 11.58 0.53
CA GLN A 184 7.78 12.11 -0.43
C GLN A 184 9.22 11.69 -0.08
N GLU A 185 9.62 11.82 1.19
CA GLU A 185 10.93 11.40 1.68
C GLU A 185 11.17 9.90 1.44
N VAL A 186 10.15 9.07 1.73
CA VAL A 186 10.22 7.63 1.49
C VAL A 186 10.38 7.36 -0.01
N ALA A 187 9.57 7.97 -0.87
CA ALA A 187 9.62 7.77 -2.32
C ALA A 187 11.02 8.15 -2.88
N GLU A 188 11.58 9.26 -2.44
CA GLU A 188 12.93 9.70 -2.83
C GLU A 188 14.04 8.78 -2.30
N SER A 189 13.91 8.30 -1.06
CA SER A 189 14.84 7.34 -0.48
C SER A 189 14.87 6.01 -1.25
N GLN A 190 13.70 5.57 -1.75
CA GLN A 190 13.63 4.40 -2.61
C GLN A 190 14.34 4.64 -3.96
N LYS A 191 14.28 5.85 -4.53
CA LYS A 191 14.94 6.20 -5.79
C LYS A 191 16.46 6.03 -5.69
N LYS A 192 17.06 6.61 -4.64
CA LYS A 192 18.51 6.58 -4.40
C LYS A 192 19.04 5.15 -4.24
N LYS A 193 18.25 4.24 -3.64
CA LYS A 193 18.62 2.83 -3.53
C LYS A 193 18.63 2.09 -4.85
N VAL A 194 17.67 2.38 -5.73
CA VAL A 194 17.61 1.78 -7.07
C VAL A 194 18.80 2.25 -7.89
N GLU A 195 19.06 3.56 -7.94
CA GLU A 195 20.18 4.14 -8.71
C GLU A 195 21.55 3.60 -8.25
N ASN A 196 21.76 3.46 -6.93
CA ASN A 196 23.02 2.91 -6.42
C ASN A 196 23.19 1.41 -6.75
N LYS A 197 22.09 0.65 -6.73
CA LYS A 197 22.12 -0.76 -7.11
C LYS A 197 22.38 -0.93 -8.61
N ASP A 198 21.79 -0.09 -9.45
CA ASP A 198 22.01 -0.12 -10.91
C ASP A 198 23.44 0.28 -11.26
N ALA A 199 24.02 1.29 -10.60
CA ALA A 199 25.43 1.66 -10.76
C ALA A 199 26.38 0.52 -10.36
N SER A 200 26.09 -0.17 -9.25
CA SER A 200 26.87 -1.33 -8.80
C SER A 200 26.75 -2.54 -9.75
N ALA A 201 25.55 -2.80 -10.28
CA ALA A 201 25.33 -3.88 -11.23
C ALA A 201 26.04 -3.61 -12.58
N ALA A 202 26.02 -2.36 -13.06
CA ALA A 202 26.75 -1.96 -14.26
C ALA A 202 28.28 -2.07 -14.07
N ALA A 203 28.81 -1.66 -12.91
CA ALA A 203 30.23 -1.80 -12.59
C ALA A 203 30.68 -3.28 -12.58
N GLY A 204 29.89 -4.17 -11.96
CA GLY A 204 30.19 -5.61 -11.93
C GLY A 204 30.10 -6.30 -13.29
N LEU A 205 29.39 -5.72 -14.27
CA LEU A 205 29.34 -6.21 -15.64
C LEU A 205 30.56 -5.76 -16.45
N LEU A 206 31.06 -4.54 -16.21
CA LEU A 206 32.27 -4.01 -16.85
C LEU A 206 33.54 -4.75 -16.43
N GLU A 207 33.66 -5.15 -15.16
CA GLU A 207 34.80 -5.92 -14.65
C GLU A 207 34.87 -7.33 -15.27
N LYS A 208 33.74 -7.89 -15.70
CA LYS A 208 33.69 -9.20 -16.39
C LYS A 208 33.96 -9.12 -17.89
N LEU A 209 34.05 -7.91 -18.46
CA LEU A 209 34.28 -7.67 -19.89
C LEU A 209 35.72 -7.19 -20.19
N SER A 210 36.55 -6.89 -19.18
CA SER A 210 37.98 -6.64 -19.39
C SER A 210 38.74 -7.95 -19.56
N VAL A 211 38.73 -8.46 -20.80
CA VAL A 211 39.63 -9.51 -21.25
C VAL A 211 41.04 -8.92 -21.37
N GLU A 212 42.01 -9.51 -20.68
CA GLU A 212 43.43 -9.17 -20.83
C GLU A 212 43.89 -9.52 -22.26
N ASP A 213 44.37 -8.50 -22.98
CA ASP A 213 45.09 -8.64 -24.24
C ASP A 213 46.41 -9.40 -24.00
N GLU A 214 46.46 -10.69 -24.33
CA GLU A 214 47.72 -11.36 -24.69
C GLU A 214 47.73 -11.68 -26.19
N LYS A 215 48.68 -11.05 -26.88
CA LYS A 215 48.95 -11.21 -28.31
C LYS A 215 50.24 -11.98 -28.49
N LYS A 216 50.21 -13.20 -29.06
CA LYS A 216 51.26 -13.65 -30.01
C LYS A 216 50.91 -14.87 -30.88
N ALA A 217 51.00 -14.61 -32.18
CA ALA A 217 51.52 -15.42 -33.30
C ALA A 217 50.79 -16.66 -33.82
N GLU A 218 50.70 -16.64 -35.16
CA GLU A 218 50.24 -17.64 -36.12
C GLU A 218 51.04 -18.95 -36.08
N ASP A 219 50.37 -20.08 -36.38
CA ASP A 219 50.81 -21.01 -37.44
C ASP A 219 49.63 -21.83 -37.99
N LYS A 220 49.69 -22.13 -39.30
CA LYS A 220 48.71 -22.81 -40.15
C LYS A 220 49.16 -24.25 -40.43
N SER A 221 48.23 -25.21 -40.43
CA SER A 221 48.13 -26.37 -41.35
C SER A 221 46.83 -27.12 -41.02
N GLU A 222 45.83 -27.15 -41.91
CA GLU A 222 45.56 -28.17 -42.96
C GLU A 222 45.52 -29.61 -42.40
N ASP A 223 44.61 -30.51 -42.73
CA ASP A 223 43.35 -30.56 -43.49
C ASP A 223 42.85 -32.02 -43.30
N LYS A 224 41.54 -32.26 -43.14
CA LYS A 224 40.84 -33.39 -43.78
C LYS A 224 39.36 -33.49 -43.40
N ALA A 225 38.55 -33.37 -44.44
CA ALA A 225 37.18 -33.81 -44.57
C ALA A 225 36.96 -35.30 -44.28
N GLU A 226 35.75 -35.68 -43.83
CA GLU A 226 34.83 -36.48 -44.64
C GLU A 226 33.39 -36.50 -44.05
N ASP A 227 32.44 -36.30 -44.97
CA ASP A 227 31.11 -36.91 -45.09
C ASP A 227 29.98 -36.70 -44.05
N THR A 228 29.05 -35.82 -44.44
CA THR A 228 27.59 -35.88 -44.19
C THR A 228 26.95 -36.90 -45.14
N PRO A 229 25.80 -37.57 -44.85
CA PRO A 229 24.49 -36.93 -45.14
C PRO A 229 23.21 -37.47 -44.44
N VAL A 230 22.27 -36.53 -44.20
CA VAL A 230 20.81 -36.58 -44.53
C VAL A 230 19.90 -37.49 -43.65
N LYS A 231 18.76 -37.04 -43.09
CA LYS A 231 17.46 -36.68 -43.74
C LYS A 231 16.50 -36.13 -42.65
N SER A 232 15.98 -34.90 -42.67
CA SER A 232 14.80 -34.35 -43.39
C SER A 232 13.51 -35.18 -43.40
N LYS A 233 12.44 -34.66 -42.77
CA LYS A 233 11.14 -34.25 -43.38
C LYS A 233 10.08 -34.04 -42.28
N GLU A 234 9.48 -32.85 -42.11
CA GLU A 234 8.46 -32.17 -42.94
C GLU A 234 7.06 -32.74 -42.62
N GLU A 235 6.32 -32.07 -41.71
CA GLU A 235 5.12 -31.22 -41.96
C GLU A 235 3.81 -32.03 -41.99
N ASP A 236 2.81 -31.58 -41.23
CA ASP A 236 1.51 -31.22 -41.84
C ASP A 236 0.65 -30.37 -40.88
N LYS A 237 0.10 -29.28 -41.42
CA LYS A 237 -1.05 -28.50 -40.94
C LYS A 237 -1.89 -28.24 -42.19
N PRO A 238 -3.21 -28.41 -42.14
CA PRO A 238 -4.08 -27.27 -42.47
C PRO A 238 -5.28 -27.19 -41.51
N GLU A 239 -5.69 -26.04 -40.97
CA GLU A 239 -6.45 -24.92 -41.56
C GLU A 239 -7.93 -25.15 -41.90
N GLY A 240 -8.73 -24.17 -41.47
CA GLY A 240 -10.03 -23.76 -42.02
C GLY A 240 -11.24 -24.12 -41.15
N GLU A 241 -12.34 -23.35 -41.07
CA GLU A 241 -12.67 -21.95 -41.36
C GLU A 241 -14.14 -21.75 -40.89
N ALA A 242 -14.52 -20.50 -40.57
CA ALA A 242 -15.84 -19.87 -40.64
C ALA A 242 -17.17 -20.63 -40.36
N GLY A 243 -18.00 -20.02 -39.49
CA GLY A 243 -19.46 -20.22 -39.42
C GLY A 243 -20.14 -19.15 -38.56
N LYS A 244 -21.22 -18.56 -39.08
CA LYS A 244 -21.86 -17.28 -38.70
C LYS A 244 -23.32 -17.51 -38.24
N SER A 245 -23.91 -16.47 -37.64
CA SER A 245 -25.35 -16.21 -37.35
C SER A 245 -25.85 -16.71 -35.97
N ASP A 246 -26.78 -16.05 -35.25
CA ASP A 246 -27.87 -15.15 -35.65
C ASP A 246 -28.30 -14.16 -34.53
N ALA A 247 -29.10 -13.18 -34.93
CA ALA A 247 -29.76 -12.19 -34.10
C ALA A 247 -31.28 -12.45 -33.99
N GLU A 248 -31.89 -12.27 -32.82
CA GLU A 248 -33.35 -12.11 -32.57
C GLU A 248 -33.48 -11.59 -31.12
N LYS A 249 -34.03 -10.43 -30.71
CA LYS A 249 -35.22 -9.61 -30.98
C LYS A 249 -36.56 -10.20 -30.49
N LYS A 250 -37.16 -9.46 -29.53
CA LYS A 250 -38.57 -9.50 -29.03
C LYS A 250 -38.93 -10.72 -28.17
N ASP A 251 -39.70 -10.61 -27.10
CA ASP A 251 -40.78 -9.66 -26.73
C ASP A 251 -40.61 -9.00 -25.35
#